data_AF-A0A1I1MTM5-F1
#
_entry.id   AF-A0A1I1MTM5-F1
#
_cell.length_a   1.000
_cell.length_b   1.000
_cell.length_c   1.000
_cell.angle_alpha   90.00
_cell.angle_beta   90.00
_cell.angle_gamma   90.00
#
_symmetry.space_group_name_H-M   'P 1'
#
loop_
_entity.id
_entity.type
_entity.pdbx_description
1 polymer ?
#
loop_
_entity_poly.entity_id
_entity_poly.type
_entity_poly.pdbx_seq_one_letter_code
_entity_poly.pdbx_strand_id
1 'polypeptide(L)'
;MTKLFTGLFLLVLSFAAHAQATTDLRSMTVTGGKTLAETTINIGKQFLGKPYVAHTLDTNPGEQLVINLREFDCTTYLETVLALSLAANDLADKQDSTLFDQAFHKYLTKLRYRDGRIDGYASRLHYFSDWLRDNERKGLLSDVTRELAGSLTVAKPVSYMTTATYKYPHLNNPAVFKQIAQTEASLSQQSFSFIPSKNIRLAEAQLQEGDIIMLMAARPGLDMKHVGLAVRQPNGRIHLLHASSDQGEVVITAYPLSDYVLWHKHMSGIRVARLRPIAPLTTASVNGN
;
A
#
# COMPACT_ATOMS: atom_id res chain seq x y z
N MET A 1 -32.69 -49.71 3.45
CA MET A 1 -31.62 -48.81 2.98
C MET A 1 -32.15 -47.38 3.05
N THR A 2 -31.83 -46.68 4.14
CA THR A 2 -32.30 -45.32 4.41
C THR A 2 -31.08 -44.57 4.94
N LYS A 3 -30.57 -43.62 4.16
CA LYS A 3 -29.38 -42.84 4.52
C LYS A 3 -29.81 -41.73 5.47
N LEU A 4 -29.36 -41.78 6.73
CA LEU A 4 -29.42 -40.64 7.64
C LEU A 4 -28.32 -39.63 7.26
N PHE A 5 -28.73 -38.43 6.90
CA PHE A 5 -27.90 -37.23 6.94
C PHE A 5 -28.27 -36.47 8.20
N THR A 6 -27.36 -36.37 9.17
CA THR A 6 -27.47 -35.44 10.28
C THR A 6 -26.22 -34.57 10.28
N GLY A 7 -26.42 -33.31 9.92
CA GLY A 7 -25.40 -32.30 9.72
C GLY A 7 -24.70 -31.92 11.02
N LEU A 8 -23.38 -31.79 10.93
CA LEU A 8 -22.55 -31.19 11.95
C LEU A 8 -22.72 -29.67 11.87
N PHE A 9 -23.43 -29.09 12.83
CA PHE A 9 -23.55 -27.64 13.01
C PHE A 9 -22.23 -27.15 13.62
N LEU A 10 -21.29 -26.69 12.78
CA LEU A 10 -20.14 -25.95 13.27
C LEU A 10 -20.63 -24.58 13.74
N LEU A 11 -20.70 -24.44 15.06
CA LEU A 11 -20.93 -23.19 15.75
C LEU A 11 -19.75 -22.26 15.44
N VAL A 12 -19.89 -21.40 14.42
CA VAL A 12 -18.94 -20.31 14.17
C VAL A 12 -19.13 -19.31 15.30
N LEU A 13 -18.25 -19.38 16.30
CA LEU A 13 -18.11 -18.35 17.32
C LEU A 13 -17.74 -17.04 16.62
N SER A 14 -18.75 -16.18 16.42
CA SER A 14 -18.55 -14.80 16.00
C SER A 14 -17.82 -14.05 17.13
N PHE A 15 -16.51 -13.89 16.99
CA PHE A 15 -15.78 -12.85 17.72
C PHE A 15 -16.13 -11.49 17.10
N ALA A 16 -17.23 -10.90 17.58
CA ALA A 16 -17.50 -9.49 17.40
C ALA A 16 -16.74 -8.68 18.48
N ALA A 17 -16.33 -7.46 18.09
CA ALA A 17 -15.55 -6.46 18.84
C ALA A 17 -14.02 -6.59 18.79
N HIS A 18 -13.42 -6.40 17.61
CA HIS A 18 -12.09 -5.81 17.54
C HIS A 18 -12.23 -4.30 17.77
N ALA A 19 -12.18 -3.91 19.05
CA ALA A 19 -11.84 -2.53 19.40
C ALA A 19 -10.50 -2.18 18.72
N GLN A 20 -10.38 -0.94 18.24
CA GLN A 20 -9.15 -0.44 17.62
C GLN A 20 -7.97 -0.78 18.53
N ALA A 21 -7.18 -1.78 18.15
CA ALA A 21 -6.00 -2.17 18.90
C ALA A 21 -4.95 -1.10 18.63
N THR A 22 -5.02 0.01 19.36
CA THR A 22 -3.96 1.01 19.42
C THR A 22 -2.74 0.29 19.97
N THR A 23 -1.92 -0.23 19.06
CA THR A 23 -0.59 -0.69 19.44
C THR A 23 0.16 0.58 19.78
N ASP A 24 0.62 0.68 21.02
CA ASP A 24 1.35 1.85 21.47
C ASP A 24 2.63 1.98 20.63
N LEU A 25 2.63 2.95 19.72
CA LEU A 25 3.76 3.25 18.86
C LEU A 25 5.03 3.50 19.67
N ARG A 26 4.89 3.95 20.93
CA ARG A 26 5.97 4.20 21.88
C ARG A 26 6.77 2.95 22.23
N SER A 27 6.19 1.75 22.05
CA SER A 27 6.87 0.48 22.27
C SER A 27 7.63 -0.05 21.04
N MET A 28 7.40 0.53 19.86
CA MET A 28 8.02 0.09 18.62
C MET A 28 9.38 0.79 18.43
N THR A 29 10.47 0.03 18.48
CA THR A 29 11.79 0.54 18.11
C THR A 29 11.96 0.49 16.59
N VAL A 30 12.02 1.65 15.94
CA VAL A 30 12.30 1.72 14.50
C VAL A 30 13.77 1.43 14.22
N THR A 31 14.02 0.38 13.44
CA THR A 31 15.38 0.04 12.97
C THR A 31 15.68 0.88 11.73
N GLY A 32 16.39 1.99 11.92
CA GLY A 32 16.85 2.82 10.81
C GLY A 32 17.88 2.12 9.90
N GLY A 33 18.12 2.70 8.73
CA GLY A 33 19.23 2.39 7.83
C GLY A 33 20.03 3.64 7.48
N LYS A 34 21.10 3.51 6.68
CA LYS A 34 21.88 4.64 6.17
C LYS A 34 21.10 5.46 5.15
N THR A 35 20.17 4.81 4.44
CA THR A 35 19.31 5.43 3.45
C THR A 35 17.83 5.26 3.82
N LEU A 36 16.96 6.04 3.18
CA LEU A 36 15.51 5.87 3.31
C LEU A 36 15.06 4.48 2.82
N ALA A 37 15.66 3.98 1.75
CA ALA A 37 15.40 2.64 1.22
C ALA A 37 15.74 1.55 2.24
N GLU A 38 16.94 1.60 2.83
CA GLU A 38 17.35 0.66 3.88
C GLU A 38 16.43 0.74 5.10
N THR A 39 16.07 1.95 5.54
CA THR A 39 15.12 2.18 6.64
C THR A 39 13.77 1.53 6.33
N THR A 40 13.27 1.70 5.11
CA THR A 40 11.99 1.16 4.66
C THR A 40 11.98 -0.37 4.70
N ILE A 41 13.05 -1.01 4.22
CA ILE A 41 13.16 -2.47 4.24
C ILE A 41 13.35 -3.01 5.65
N ASN A 42 14.14 -2.33 6.50
CA ASN A 42 14.33 -2.73 7.89
C ASN A 42 13.00 -2.68 8.66
N ILE A 43 12.22 -1.60 8.53
CA ILE A 43 10.89 -1.47 9.11
C ILE A 43 9.95 -2.54 8.57
N GLY A 44 9.91 -2.72 7.24
CA GLY A 44 9.06 -3.75 6.62
C GLY A 44 9.33 -5.15 7.16
N LYS A 45 10.61 -5.50 7.37
CA LYS A 45 11.02 -6.79 7.94
C LYS A 45 10.61 -6.97 9.41
N GLN A 46 10.39 -5.89 10.18
CA GLN A 46 9.90 -6.01 11.56
C GLN A 46 8.49 -6.60 11.65
N PHE A 47 7.72 -6.50 10.56
CA PHE A 47 6.36 -7.02 10.51
C PHE A 47 6.26 -8.43 9.91
N LEU A 48 7.38 -9.09 9.57
CA LEU A 48 7.35 -10.48 9.10
C LEU A 48 6.60 -11.39 10.09
N GLY A 49 5.73 -12.24 9.56
CA GLY A 49 4.86 -13.13 10.34
C GLY A 49 3.64 -12.46 10.97
N LYS A 50 3.42 -11.14 10.77
CA LYS A 50 2.18 -10.49 11.21
C LYS A 50 0.99 -10.97 10.35
N PRO A 51 -0.16 -11.29 10.94
CA PRO A 51 -1.30 -11.86 10.24
C PRO A 51 -1.87 -10.94 9.17
N TYR A 52 -2.35 -11.57 8.10
CA TYR A 52 -3.13 -10.94 7.05
C TYR A 52 -4.61 -10.85 7.46
N VAL A 53 -5.18 -9.65 7.49
CA VAL A 53 -6.61 -9.42 7.76
C VAL A 53 -7.13 -8.35 6.79
N ALA A 54 -8.19 -8.66 6.06
CA ALA A 54 -8.85 -7.72 5.16
C ALA A 54 -9.84 -6.81 5.90
N HIS A 55 -10.16 -5.66 5.31
CA HIS A 55 -11.23 -4.75 5.78
C HIS A 55 -10.99 -4.14 7.18
N THR A 56 -9.73 -4.03 7.60
CA THR A 56 -9.38 -3.45 8.92
C THR A 56 -9.71 -1.96 9.04
N LEU A 57 -9.93 -1.26 7.92
CA LEU A 57 -10.27 0.16 7.90
C LEU A 57 -11.78 0.44 7.90
N ASP A 58 -12.62 -0.57 7.67
CA ASP A 58 -14.07 -0.42 7.43
C ASP A 58 -14.92 -0.74 8.68
N THR A 59 -14.33 -0.68 9.86
CA THR A 59 -14.97 -1.09 11.13
C THR A 59 -15.72 0.04 11.83
N ASN A 60 -15.53 1.29 11.40
CA ASN A 60 -16.08 2.47 12.07
C ASN A 60 -17.28 3.06 11.32
N PRO A 61 -18.25 3.70 12.03
CA PRO A 61 -19.42 4.30 11.38
C PRO A 61 -19.08 5.44 10.39
N GLY A 62 -17.96 6.14 10.61
CA GLY A 62 -17.47 7.22 9.77
C GLY A 62 -16.00 7.03 9.41
N GLU A 63 -15.58 7.62 8.30
CA GLU A 63 -14.19 7.59 7.88
C GLU A 63 -13.32 8.36 8.87
N GLN A 64 -12.30 7.68 9.41
CA GLN A 64 -11.32 8.25 10.32
C GLN A 64 -9.99 7.51 10.17
N LEU A 65 -8.91 8.09 10.68
CA LEU A 65 -7.60 7.44 10.66
C LEU A 65 -7.60 6.21 11.58
N VAL A 66 -7.59 5.02 10.97
CA VAL A 66 -7.41 3.76 11.70
C VAL A 66 -5.95 3.33 11.65
N ILE A 67 -5.37 3.07 12.82
CA ILE A 67 -4.01 2.54 12.97
C ILE A 67 -4.10 1.16 13.60
N ASN A 68 -3.60 0.16 12.88
CA ASN A 68 -3.42 -1.21 13.35
C ASN A 68 -2.01 -1.67 12.96
N LEU A 69 -1.18 -2.01 13.95
CA LEU A 69 0.18 -2.52 13.74
C LEU A 69 0.30 -4.03 14.00
N ARG A 70 -0.83 -4.70 14.24
CA ARG A 70 -0.91 -6.13 14.57
C ARG A 70 -1.34 -6.96 13.39
N GLU A 71 -2.22 -6.41 12.57
CA GLU A 71 -2.86 -7.11 11.46
C GLU A 71 -2.90 -6.19 10.26
N PHE A 72 -2.61 -6.74 9.07
CA PHE A 72 -2.50 -5.95 7.86
C PHE A 72 -3.19 -6.61 6.68
N ASP A 73 -3.72 -5.81 5.77
CA ASP A 73 -3.80 -6.19 4.37
C ASP A 73 -2.57 -5.65 3.60
N CYS A 74 -2.51 -5.87 2.29
CA CYS A 74 -1.34 -5.44 1.50
C CYS A 74 -1.15 -3.92 1.45
N THR A 75 -2.25 -3.15 1.44
CA THR A 75 -2.19 -1.68 1.39
C THR A 75 -1.84 -1.11 2.75
N THR A 76 -2.52 -1.52 3.81
CA THR A 76 -2.29 -1.04 5.18
C THR A 76 -0.90 -1.42 5.69
N TYR A 77 -0.39 -2.59 5.31
CA TYR A 77 1.02 -2.95 5.55
C TYR A 77 1.96 -1.94 4.89
N LEU A 78 1.81 -1.73 3.59
CA LEU A 78 2.67 -0.81 2.85
C LEU A 78 2.60 0.60 3.42
N GLU A 79 1.40 1.17 3.56
CA GLU A 79 1.22 2.53 4.06
C GLU A 79 1.81 2.71 5.46
N THR A 80 1.66 1.72 6.34
CA THR A 80 2.29 1.72 7.67
C THR A 80 3.80 1.79 7.56
N VAL A 81 4.42 0.92 6.75
CA VAL A 81 5.87 0.89 6.57
C VAL A 81 6.38 2.20 5.99
N LEU A 82 5.73 2.73 4.96
CA LEU A 82 6.11 4.00 4.33
C LEU A 82 5.95 5.18 5.31
N ALA A 83 4.86 5.23 6.08
CA ALA A 83 4.63 6.29 7.06
C ALA A 83 5.68 6.29 8.18
N LEU A 84 6.01 5.12 8.73
CA LEU A 84 7.08 4.98 9.73
C LEU A 84 8.44 5.39 9.17
N SER A 85 8.72 5.02 7.91
CA SER A 85 9.97 5.36 7.22
C SER A 85 10.12 6.86 6.99
N LEU A 86 9.04 7.52 6.57
CA LEU A 86 9.00 8.97 6.38
C LEU A 86 9.11 9.70 7.72
N ALA A 87 8.40 9.25 8.76
CA ALA A 87 8.52 9.81 10.11
C ALA A 87 9.96 9.71 10.65
N ALA A 88 10.61 8.56 10.45
CA ALA A 88 12.00 8.35 10.86
C ALA A 88 13.00 9.16 10.02
N ASN A 89 12.66 9.56 8.80
CA ASN A 89 13.49 10.40 7.95
C ASN A 89 13.30 11.90 8.21
N ASP A 90 12.09 12.32 8.60
CA ASP A 90 11.73 13.71 8.90
C ASP A 90 12.38 14.21 10.20
N LEU A 91 12.59 13.32 11.17
CA LEU A 91 13.04 13.68 12.52
C LEU A 91 14.55 13.54 12.70
N ALA A 92 15.17 14.62 13.18
CA ALA A 92 16.58 14.65 13.57
C ALA A 92 16.84 13.83 14.85
N ASP A 93 15.96 13.97 15.85
CA ASP A 93 15.96 13.13 17.06
C ASP A 93 14.81 12.12 16.99
N LYS A 94 15.19 10.84 16.84
CA LYS A 94 14.27 9.71 16.71
C LYS A 94 13.83 9.16 18.07
N GLN A 95 14.39 9.65 19.18
CA GLN A 95 14.09 9.19 20.53
C GLN A 95 12.92 9.95 21.16
N ASP A 96 12.53 11.11 20.60
CA ASP A 96 11.28 11.78 20.99
C ASP A 96 10.08 10.99 20.45
N SER A 97 9.59 10.09 21.29
CA SER A 97 8.43 9.24 20.99
C SER A 97 7.15 10.03 20.69
N THR A 98 7.01 11.25 21.20
CA THR A 98 5.82 12.07 20.95
C THR A 98 5.89 12.70 19.56
N LEU A 99 7.03 13.27 19.19
CA LEU A 99 7.24 13.81 17.84
C LEU A 99 7.18 12.70 16.79
N PHE A 100 7.75 11.53 17.09
CA PHE A 100 7.68 10.38 16.20
C PHE A 100 6.24 9.92 15.95
N ASP A 101 5.43 9.82 17.02
CA ASP A 101 4.02 9.47 16.92
C ASP A 101 3.23 10.48 16.07
N GLN A 102 3.42 11.78 16.31
CA GLN A 102 2.78 12.83 15.52
C GLN A 102 3.19 12.79 14.05
N ALA A 103 4.48 12.59 13.77
CA ALA A 103 5.01 12.47 12.41
C ALA A 103 4.42 11.23 11.70
N PHE A 104 4.33 10.09 12.39
CA PHE A 104 3.70 8.89 11.85
C PHE A 104 2.23 9.12 11.49
N HIS A 105 1.43 9.67 12.41
CA HIS A 105 0.02 9.99 12.16
C HIS A 105 -0.15 10.94 10.96
N LYS A 106 0.70 11.97 10.88
CA LYS A 106 0.76 12.91 9.76
C LYS A 106 1.05 12.18 8.45
N TYR A 107 2.11 11.37 8.38
CA TYR A 107 2.48 10.69 7.13
C TYR A 107 1.50 9.60 6.72
N LEU A 108 0.92 8.86 7.67
CA LEU A 108 -0.11 7.88 7.36
C LEU A 108 -1.36 8.56 6.79
N THR A 109 -1.79 9.67 7.40
CA THR A 109 -2.90 10.48 6.88
C THR A 109 -2.58 11.01 5.50
N LYS A 110 -1.36 11.55 5.31
CA LYS A 110 -0.91 12.00 4.00
C LYS A 110 -0.95 10.86 3.00
N LEU A 111 -0.43 9.68 3.29
CA LEU A 111 -0.37 8.58 2.32
C LEU A 111 -1.76 8.07 1.90
N ARG A 112 -2.65 7.89 2.88
CA ARG A 112 -3.95 7.20 2.72
C ARG A 112 -5.06 8.07 2.13
N TYR A 113 -5.02 9.37 2.39
CA TYR A 113 -6.10 10.27 2.03
C TYR A 113 -5.68 11.28 0.96
N ARG A 114 -6.62 11.61 0.07
CA ARG A 114 -6.45 12.61 -0.97
C ARG A 114 -6.09 13.95 -0.35
N ASP A 115 -5.05 14.60 -0.87
CA ASP A 115 -4.48 15.84 -0.30
C ASP A 115 -4.01 15.72 1.16
N GLY A 116 -3.95 14.49 1.71
CA GLY A 116 -3.73 14.24 3.13
C GLY A 116 -4.83 14.75 4.04
N ARG A 117 -6.09 14.75 3.57
CA ARG A 117 -7.25 15.24 4.33
C ARG A 117 -8.34 14.18 4.40
N ILE A 118 -8.82 13.92 5.60
CA ILE A 118 -9.94 13.02 5.84
C ILE A 118 -11.24 13.81 5.64
N ASP A 119 -11.99 13.45 4.61
CA ASP A 119 -13.27 14.06 4.23
C ASP A 119 -14.22 12.98 3.69
N GLY A 120 -14.62 12.08 4.59
CA GLY A 120 -15.50 10.95 4.28
C GLY A 120 -14.83 9.83 3.46
N TYR A 121 -15.59 8.76 3.21
CA TYR A 121 -15.07 7.52 2.59
C TYR A 121 -14.39 7.76 1.23
N ALA A 122 -14.91 8.67 0.40
CA ALA A 122 -14.35 8.94 -0.91
C ALA A 122 -13.02 9.71 -0.87
N SER A 123 -12.65 10.31 0.28
CA SER A 123 -11.32 10.95 0.47
C SER A 123 -10.20 9.91 0.59
N ARG A 124 -10.50 8.68 1.02
CA ARG A 124 -9.53 7.58 1.05
C ARG A 124 -9.18 7.15 -0.38
N LEU A 125 -7.90 6.91 -0.62
CA LEU A 125 -7.36 6.58 -1.94
C LEU A 125 -7.53 5.08 -2.25
N HIS A 126 -8.74 4.68 -2.66
CA HIS A 126 -9.11 3.26 -2.88
C HIS A 126 -8.47 2.62 -4.12
N TYR A 127 -8.25 3.42 -5.17
CA TYR A 127 -7.57 2.97 -6.39
C TYR A 127 -6.09 3.31 -6.30
N PHE A 128 -5.23 2.31 -6.47
CA PHE A 128 -3.80 2.51 -6.23
C PHE A 128 -3.14 3.41 -7.29
N SER A 129 -3.74 3.55 -8.47
CA SER A 129 -3.35 4.56 -9.46
C SER A 129 -3.67 5.98 -9.01
N ASP A 130 -4.78 6.18 -8.28
CA ASP A 130 -5.10 7.46 -7.63
C ASP A 130 -4.14 7.69 -6.45
N TRP A 131 -3.90 6.66 -5.64
CA TRP A 131 -2.92 6.68 -4.56
C TRP A 131 -1.54 7.12 -5.04
N LEU A 132 -1.04 6.53 -6.13
CA LEU A 132 0.26 6.87 -6.71
C LEU A 132 0.31 8.34 -7.17
N ARG A 133 -0.69 8.77 -7.95
CA ARG A 133 -0.75 10.14 -8.49
C ARG A 133 -0.84 11.19 -7.38
N ASP A 134 -1.68 10.94 -6.39
CA ASP A 134 -1.86 11.84 -5.27
C ASP A 134 -0.59 11.93 -4.42
N ASN A 135 0.05 10.80 -4.13
CA ASN A 135 1.29 10.75 -3.35
C ASN A 135 2.51 11.33 -4.10
N GLU A 136 2.55 11.22 -5.43
CA GLU A 136 3.52 11.93 -6.25
C GLU A 136 3.29 13.45 -6.21
N ARG A 137 2.04 13.91 -6.35
CA ARG A 137 1.67 15.33 -6.23
C ARG A 137 1.99 15.90 -4.85
N LYS A 138 1.82 15.11 -3.78
CA LYS A 138 2.21 15.48 -2.41
C LYS A 138 3.73 15.42 -2.17
N GLY A 139 4.52 15.03 -3.17
CA GLY A 139 5.98 14.98 -3.13
C GLY A 139 6.56 13.83 -2.29
N LEU A 140 5.77 12.83 -1.93
CA LEU A 140 6.19 11.74 -1.04
C LEU A 140 6.94 10.63 -1.79
N LEU A 141 6.67 10.48 -3.08
CA LEU A 141 7.25 9.45 -3.94
C LEU A 141 7.31 9.93 -5.39
N SER A 142 7.92 9.13 -6.26
CA SER A 142 7.92 9.31 -7.72
C SER A 142 7.50 8.02 -8.40
N ASP A 143 6.73 8.10 -9.48
CA ASP A 143 6.56 7.00 -10.41
C ASP A 143 7.80 6.88 -11.31
N VAL A 144 8.57 5.81 -11.11
CA VAL A 144 9.80 5.55 -11.87
C VAL A 144 9.56 4.53 -13.00
N THR A 145 8.32 4.08 -13.20
CA THR A 145 8.00 2.98 -14.13
C THR A 145 8.47 3.28 -15.56
N ARG A 146 8.36 4.52 -16.01
CA ARG A 146 8.76 4.95 -17.37
C ARG A 146 10.26 4.82 -17.62
N GLU A 147 11.06 4.95 -16.57
CA GLU A 147 12.53 4.92 -16.65
C GLU A 147 13.06 3.50 -16.78
N LEU A 148 12.22 2.50 -16.46
CA LEU A 148 12.61 1.11 -16.38
C LEU A 148 12.53 0.41 -17.75
N ALA A 149 13.49 -0.48 -17.99
CA ALA A 149 13.55 -1.29 -19.20
C ALA A 149 12.30 -2.17 -19.36
N GLY A 150 11.79 -2.26 -20.60
CA GLY A 150 10.60 -3.05 -20.91
C GLY A 150 9.28 -2.40 -20.49
N SER A 151 9.29 -1.15 -20.04
CA SER A 151 8.08 -0.36 -19.81
C SER A 151 7.37 -0.01 -21.12
N LEU A 152 6.05 0.06 -21.05
CA LEU A 152 5.12 0.44 -22.11
C LEU A 152 4.13 1.45 -21.57
N THR A 153 3.62 2.32 -22.44
CA THR A 153 2.50 3.20 -22.12
C THR A 153 1.20 2.54 -22.54
N VAL A 154 0.26 2.42 -21.61
CA VAL A 154 -1.06 1.81 -21.85
C VAL A 154 -2.17 2.70 -21.30
N ALA A 155 -3.40 2.47 -21.73
CA ALA A 155 -4.60 3.02 -21.12
C ALA A 155 -5.49 1.87 -20.65
N LYS A 156 -6.08 2.01 -19.47
CA LYS A 156 -6.97 0.99 -18.90
C LYS A 156 -8.16 1.67 -18.22
N PRO A 157 -9.40 1.38 -18.64
CA PRO A 157 -10.58 1.85 -17.93
C PRO A 157 -10.64 1.31 -16.50
N VAL A 158 -11.03 2.16 -15.57
CA VAL A 158 -11.26 1.87 -14.16
C VAL A 158 -12.72 2.12 -13.85
N SER A 159 -13.41 1.13 -13.28
CA SER A 159 -14.85 1.18 -13.00
C SER A 159 -15.30 0.16 -11.92
N TYR A 160 -14.36 -0.51 -11.25
CA TYR A 160 -14.66 -1.71 -10.46
C TYR A 160 -15.63 -1.44 -9.30
N MET A 161 -15.38 -0.40 -8.49
CA MET A 161 -16.16 -0.07 -7.32
C MET A 161 -17.59 0.34 -7.68
N THR A 162 -17.77 1.21 -8.69
CA THR A 162 -19.11 1.61 -9.14
C THR A 162 -19.87 0.51 -9.87
N THR A 163 -19.18 -0.48 -10.44
CA THR A 163 -19.82 -1.66 -11.04
C THR A 163 -20.14 -2.73 -10.00
N ALA A 164 -19.37 -2.83 -8.91
CA ALA A 164 -19.48 -3.85 -7.87
C ALA A 164 -19.93 -3.25 -6.52
N THR A 165 -20.88 -2.33 -6.54
CA THR A 165 -21.35 -1.59 -5.34
C THR A 165 -21.77 -2.49 -4.18
N TYR A 166 -22.29 -3.70 -4.47
CA TYR A 166 -22.64 -4.70 -3.45
C TYR A 166 -21.47 -5.11 -2.53
N LYS A 167 -20.22 -4.87 -2.96
CA LYS A 167 -19.01 -5.10 -2.14
C LYS A 167 -18.61 -3.90 -1.29
N TYR A 168 -19.20 -2.74 -1.54
CA TYR A 168 -18.80 -1.47 -0.94
C TYR A 168 -20.04 -0.75 -0.38
N PRO A 169 -20.50 -1.11 0.83
CA PRO A 169 -21.72 -0.54 1.41
C PRO A 169 -21.75 0.99 1.45
N HIS A 170 -20.60 1.65 1.59
CA HIS A 170 -20.48 3.11 1.56
C HIS A 170 -20.94 3.75 0.24
N LEU A 171 -20.95 3.00 -0.88
CA LEU A 171 -21.43 3.47 -2.18
C LEU A 171 -22.97 3.49 -2.28
N ASN A 172 -23.70 2.99 -1.27
CA ASN A 172 -25.15 3.20 -1.18
C ASN A 172 -25.51 4.68 -0.96
N ASN A 173 -24.56 5.50 -0.48
CA ASN A 173 -24.71 6.95 -0.44
C ASN A 173 -24.45 7.53 -1.85
N PRO A 174 -25.44 8.20 -2.49
CA PRO A 174 -25.29 8.74 -3.84
C PRO A 174 -24.15 9.78 -3.98
N ALA A 175 -23.85 10.54 -2.94
CA ALA A 175 -22.76 11.51 -2.96
C ALA A 175 -21.40 10.80 -3.03
N VAL A 176 -21.21 9.75 -2.22
CA VAL A 176 -20.00 8.92 -2.23
C VAL A 176 -19.85 8.19 -3.56
N PHE A 177 -20.94 7.60 -4.08
CA PHE A 177 -20.95 6.97 -5.39
C PHE A 177 -20.48 7.95 -6.49
N LYS A 178 -21.04 9.17 -6.50
CA LYS A 178 -20.67 10.21 -7.47
C LYS A 178 -19.20 10.58 -7.38
N GLN A 179 -18.64 10.75 -6.18
CA GLN A 179 -17.23 11.05 -5.99
C GLN A 179 -16.32 9.93 -6.50
N ILE A 180 -16.64 8.67 -6.19
CA ILE A 180 -15.87 7.52 -6.69
C ILE A 180 -15.97 7.39 -8.22
N ALA A 181 -17.17 7.60 -8.80
CA ALA A 181 -17.35 7.60 -10.25
C ALA A 181 -16.52 8.69 -10.95
N GLN A 182 -16.38 9.88 -10.34
CA GLN A 182 -15.51 10.94 -10.84
C GLN A 182 -14.04 10.55 -10.80
N THR A 183 -13.58 9.91 -9.72
CA THR A 183 -12.22 9.34 -9.64
C THR A 183 -12.00 8.31 -10.75
N GLU A 184 -12.92 7.36 -10.92
CA GLU A 184 -12.85 6.33 -11.97
C GLU A 184 -12.80 6.91 -13.38
N ALA A 185 -13.63 7.92 -13.67
CA ALA A 185 -13.60 8.64 -14.94
C ALA A 185 -12.25 9.34 -15.17
N SER A 186 -11.75 10.06 -14.16
CA SER A 186 -10.44 10.73 -14.23
C SER A 186 -9.30 9.75 -14.49
N LEU A 187 -9.28 8.60 -13.79
CA LEU A 187 -8.29 7.56 -14.00
C LEU A 187 -8.36 6.97 -15.42
N SER A 188 -9.58 6.71 -15.91
CA SER A 188 -9.84 6.07 -17.20
C SER A 188 -9.41 6.91 -18.40
N GLN A 189 -9.37 8.23 -18.27
CA GLN A 189 -8.97 9.15 -19.36
C GLN A 189 -7.45 9.30 -19.52
N GLN A 190 -6.66 8.66 -18.67
CA GLN A 190 -5.22 8.87 -18.62
C GLN A 190 -4.46 7.59 -18.97
N SER A 191 -3.46 7.73 -19.84
CA SER A 191 -2.46 6.70 -20.04
C SER A 191 -1.46 6.65 -18.88
N PHE A 192 -0.80 5.52 -18.70
CA PHE A 192 0.23 5.33 -17.69
C PHE A 192 1.31 4.37 -18.18
N SER A 193 2.52 4.52 -17.63
CA SER A 193 3.63 3.60 -17.85
C SER A 193 3.47 2.34 -17.00
N PHE A 194 3.85 1.21 -17.57
CA PHE A 194 3.62 -0.12 -17.02
C PHE A 194 4.65 -1.12 -17.56
N ILE A 195 5.09 -2.07 -16.75
CA ILE A 195 5.98 -3.15 -17.19
C ILE A 195 5.16 -4.46 -17.26
N PRO A 196 4.89 -5.01 -18.45
CA PRO A 196 4.22 -6.31 -18.59
C PRO A 196 4.94 -7.42 -17.83
N SER A 197 4.21 -8.41 -17.34
CA SER A 197 4.75 -9.54 -16.56
C SER A 197 5.97 -10.20 -17.24
N LYS A 198 5.88 -10.45 -18.54
CA LYS A 198 6.96 -11.00 -19.36
C LYS A 198 8.22 -10.11 -19.47
N ASN A 199 8.09 -8.81 -19.22
CA ASN A 199 9.17 -7.83 -19.33
C ASN A 199 9.83 -7.51 -17.98
N ILE A 200 9.28 -7.96 -16.84
CA ILE A 200 9.80 -7.61 -15.50
C ILE A 200 11.27 -8.00 -15.35
N ARG A 201 11.69 -9.12 -15.96
CA ARG A 201 13.09 -9.56 -15.91
C ARG A 201 14.06 -8.56 -16.55
N LEU A 202 13.61 -7.80 -17.56
CA LEU A 202 14.43 -6.76 -18.20
C LEU A 202 14.69 -5.58 -17.26
N ALA A 203 13.74 -5.26 -16.38
CA ALA A 203 13.84 -4.17 -15.41
C ALA A 203 14.57 -4.55 -14.11
N GLU A 204 14.78 -5.85 -13.83
CA GLU A 204 15.22 -6.35 -12.52
C GLU A 204 16.55 -5.76 -12.02
N ALA A 205 17.47 -5.45 -12.93
CA ALA A 205 18.75 -4.82 -12.60
C ALA A 205 18.61 -3.34 -12.21
N GLN A 206 17.53 -2.67 -12.64
CA GLN A 206 17.25 -1.25 -12.37
C GLN A 206 16.33 -1.06 -11.16
N LEU A 207 15.65 -2.12 -10.71
CA LEU A 207 14.88 -2.13 -9.47
C LEU A 207 15.80 -1.99 -8.25
N GLN A 208 15.44 -1.07 -7.37
CA GLN A 208 16.15 -0.76 -6.14
C GLN A 208 15.44 -1.39 -4.94
N GLU A 209 16.20 -1.68 -3.88
CA GLU A 209 15.58 -2.05 -2.62
C GLU A 209 14.69 -0.92 -2.10
N GLY A 210 13.54 -1.27 -1.54
CA GLY A 210 12.56 -0.32 -1.06
C GLY A 210 11.67 0.28 -2.15
N ASP A 211 11.87 -0.06 -3.44
CA ASP A 211 10.93 0.30 -4.49
C ASP A 211 9.54 -0.28 -4.16
N ILE A 212 8.52 0.56 -4.30
CA ILE A 212 7.11 0.21 -4.13
C ILE A 212 6.66 -0.48 -5.39
N ILE A 213 6.31 -1.76 -5.28
CA ILE A 213 5.91 -2.60 -6.41
C ILE A 213 4.40 -2.77 -6.39
N MET A 214 3.72 -2.20 -7.38
CA MET A 214 2.28 -2.29 -7.57
C MET A 214 1.99 -3.36 -8.61
N LEU A 215 1.34 -4.45 -8.20
CA LEU A 215 0.99 -5.57 -9.07
C LEU A 215 -0.35 -5.27 -9.76
N MET A 216 -0.29 -4.96 -11.05
CA MET A 216 -1.46 -4.52 -11.81
C MET A 216 -2.40 -5.69 -12.07
N ALA A 217 -3.71 -5.45 -11.94
CA ALA A 217 -4.70 -6.48 -12.19
C ALA A 217 -4.81 -6.78 -13.70
N ALA A 218 -4.97 -8.06 -14.06
CA ALA A 218 -5.37 -8.45 -15.41
C ALA A 218 -6.88 -8.21 -15.66
N ARG A 219 -7.68 -8.14 -14.59
CA ARG A 219 -9.14 -7.96 -14.65
C ARG A 219 -9.51 -6.60 -15.26
N PRO A 220 -10.51 -6.52 -16.15
CA PRO A 220 -11.08 -5.26 -16.62
C PRO A 220 -11.67 -4.42 -15.47
N GLY A 221 -11.58 -3.10 -15.57
CA GLY A 221 -12.17 -2.15 -14.61
C GLY A 221 -11.43 -1.99 -13.28
N LEU A 222 -10.46 -2.86 -12.95
CA LEU A 222 -9.66 -2.79 -11.73
C LEU A 222 -8.21 -2.45 -12.10
N ASP A 223 -7.59 -1.45 -11.50
CA ASP A 223 -6.22 -1.04 -11.84
C ASP A 223 -5.17 -1.99 -11.23
N MET A 224 -5.19 -2.15 -9.91
CA MET A 224 -4.20 -2.86 -9.11
C MET A 224 -4.84 -4.03 -8.37
N LYS A 225 -4.08 -5.12 -8.19
CA LYS A 225 -4.52 -6.30 -7.41
C LYS A 225 -3.78 -6.46 -6.09
N HIS A 226 -2.49 -6.13 -6.06
CA HIS A 226 -1.65 -6.32 -4.89
C HIS A 226 -0.49 -5.31 -4.84
N VAL A 227 0.15 -5.16 -3.69
CA VAL A 227 1.33 -4.28 -3.50
C VAL A 227 2.33 -4.87 -2.51
N GLY A 228 3.58 -4.43 -2.62
CA GLY A 228 4.64 -4.72 -1.66
C GLY A 228 5.90 -3.90 -1.95
N LEU A 229 7.00 -4.29 -1.30
CA LEU A 229 8.30 -3.65 -1.42
C LEU A 229 9.29 -4.57 -2.12
N ALA A 230 10.10 -4.05 -3.02
CA ALA A 230 11.22 -4.77 -3.61
C ALA A 230 12.32 -4.99 -2.56
N VAL A 231 12.73 -6.23 -2.36
CA VAL A 231 13.84 -6.61 -1.47
C VAL A 231 14.82 -7.49 -2.21
N ARG A 232 16.12 -7.19 -2.13
CA ARG A 232 17.14 -8.03 -2.77
C ARG A 232 17.49 -9.18 -1.83
N GLN A 233 17.40 -10.41 -2.33
CA GLN A 233 17.73 -11.61 -1.55
C GLN A 233 19.19 -12.03 -1.77
N PRO A 234 19.77 -12.89 -0.92
CA PRO A 234 21.16 -13.34 -1.05
C PRO A 234 21.51 -13.99 -2.40
N ASN A 235 20.51 -14.52 -3.12
CA ASN A 235 20.64 -15.01 -4.49
C ASN A 235 20.86 -13.89 -5.54
N GLY A 236 20.90 -12.62 -5.11
CA GLY A 236 21.08 -11.44 -5.95
C GLY A 236 19.81 -10.99 -6.69
N ARG A 237 18.68 -11.71 -6.57
CA ARG A 237 17.42 -11.42 -7.26
C ARG A 237 16.51 -10.52 -6.42
N ILE A 238 15.61 -9.79 -7.09
CA ILE A 238 14.57 -9.01 -6.42
C ILE A 238 13.39 -9.91 -6.09
N HIS A 239 12.98 -9.91 -4.82
CA HIS A 239 11.79 -10.55 -4.29
C HIS A 239 10.81 -9.48 -3.78
N LEU A 240 9.61 -9.90 -3.41
CA LEU A 240 8.56 -9.01 -2.90
C LEU A 240 8.37 -9.24 -1.41
N LEU A 241 8.49 -8.18 -0.61
CA LEU A 241 8.09 -8.14 0.80
C LEU A 241 6.68 -7.56 0.91
N HIS A 242 5.71 -8.35 1.36
CA HIS A 242 4.29 -7.99 1.34
C HIS A 242 3.46 -8.72 2.40
N ALA A 243 2.32 -8.14 2.79
CA ALA A 243 1.24 -8.91 3.43
C ALA A 243 0.55 -9.78 2.38
N SER A 244 0.55 -11.11 2.57
CA SER A 244 0.04 -12.08 1.60
C SER A 244 -1.26 -12.70 2.07
N SER A 245 -2.34 -12.57 1.30
CA SER A 245 -3.58 -13.31 1.58
C SER A 245 -3.38 -14.82 1.44
N ASP A 246 -2.51 -15.23 0.52
CA ASP A 246 -2.31 -16.65 0.18
C ASP A 246 -1.46 -17.37 1.24
N GLN A 247 -0.62 -16.63 1.96
CA GLN A 247 0.16 -17.15 3.10
C GLN A 247 -0.42 -16.77 4.46
N GLY A 248 -1.41 -15.89 4.49
CA GLY A 248 -2.06 -15.45 5.73
C GLY A 248 -1.21 -14.51 6.61
N GLU A 249 -0.07 -14.02 6.12
CA GLU A 249 0.85 -13.18 6.90
C GLU A 249 1.76 -12.30 6.02
N VAL A 250 2.52 -11.41 6.65
CA VAL A 250 3.61 -10.64 6.02
C VAL A 250 4.80 -11.55 5.75
N VAL A 251 5.18 -11.68 4.48
CA VAL A 251 6.24 -12.57 4.01
C VAL A 251 7.13 -11.89 2.98
N ILE A 252 8.31 -12.47 2.76
CA ILE A 252 9.07 -12.29 1.53
C ILE A 252 8.74 -13.46 0.61
N THR A 253 8.43 -13.19 -0.67
CA THR A 253 8.15 -14.25 -1.64
C THR A 253 9.30 -15.26 -1.70
N ALA A 254 8.99 -16.56 -1.77
CA ALA A 254 10.01 -17.60 -1.93
C ALA A 254 10.72 -17.52 -3.31
N TYR A 255 10.06 -16.92 -4.30
CA TYR A 255 10.53 -16.79 -5.67
C TYR A 255 10.75 -15.33 -6.05
N PRO A 256 11.66 -15.05 -7.01
CA PRO A 256 11.88 -13.71 -7.54
C PRO A 256 10.58 -13.06 -8.04
N LEU A 257 10.52 -11.73 -7.96
CA LEU A 257 9.35 -10.92 -8.35
C LEU A 257 8.89 -11.23 -9.78
N SER A 258 9.84 -11.38 -10.72
CA SER A 258 9.53 -11.71 -12.12
C SER A 258 8.80 -13.04 -12.25
N ASP A 259 9.25 -14.07 -11.53
CA ASP A 259 8.65 -15.40 -11.54
C ASP A 259 7.30 -15.40 -10.81
N TYR A 260 7.24 -14.74 -9.65
CA TYR A 260 6.01 -14.56 -8.86
C TYR A 260 4.90 -13.94 -9.70
N VAL A 261 5.15 -12.80 -10.36
CA VAL A 261 4.12 -12.12 -11.17
C VAL A 261 3.75 -12.94 -12.41
N LEU A 262 4.70 -13.63 -13.03
CA LEU A 262 4.45 -14.47 -14.20
C LEU A 262 3.53 -15.65 -13.89
N TRP A 263 3.67 -16.26 -12.71
CA TRP A 263 2.87 -17.42 -12.30
C TRP A 263 1.46 -17.04 -11.82
N HIS A 264 1.27 -15.83 -11.29
CA HIS A 264 -0.04 -15.34 -10.87
C HIS A 264 -0.81 -14.74 -12.06
N LYS A 265 -1.52 -15.59 -12.82
CA LYS A 265 -2.26 -15.23 -14.06
C LYS A 265 -3.26 -14.07 -13.93
N HIS A 266 -3.64 -13.68 -12.72
CA HIS A 266 -4.51 -12.53 -12.46
C HIS A 266 -3.76 -11.20 -12.39
N MET A 267 -2.44 -11.21 -12.52
CA MET A 267 -1.58 -10.04 -12.59
C MET A 267 -1.11 -9.86 -14.03
N SER A 268 -1.19 -8.64 -14.55
CA SER A 268 -0.73 -8.34 -15.91
C SER A 268 0.74 -7.91 -15.95
N GLY A 269 1.28 -7.42 -14.83
CA GLY A 269 2.62 -6.84 -14.71
C GLY A 269 2.72 -5.89 -13.52
N ILE A 270 3.65 -4.93 -13.58
CA ILE A 270 3.92 -4.01 -12.46
C ILE A 270 3.97 -2.54 -12.85
N ARG A 271 3.70 -1.68 -11.86
CA ARG A 271 4.20 -0.30 -11.79
C ARG A 271 5.14 -0.18 -10.59
N VAL A 272 6.06 0.78 -10.66
CA VAL A 272 7.14 0.95 -9.70
C VAL A 272 7.18 2.40 -9.25
N ALA A 273 7.11 2.63 -7.95
CA ALA A 273 7.33 3.94 -7.36
C ALA A 273 8.49 3.91 -6.36
N ARG A 274 9.10 5.06 -6.11
CA ARG A 274 10.22 5.21 -5.18
C ARG A 274 9.94 6.34 -4.21
N LEU A 275 10.11 6.08 -2.91
CA LEU A 275 10.00 7.12 -1.88
C LEU A 275 11.00 8.25 -2.14
N ARG A 276 10.57 9.48 -1.93
CA ARG A 276 11.45 10.65 -1.94
C ARG A 276 11.94 10.93 -0.51
N PRO A 277 13.25 11.15 -0.31
CA PRO A 277 13.73 11.77 0.92
C PRO A 277 13.02 13.10 1.14
N ILE A 278 12.65 13.39 2.37
CA ILE A 278 12.14 14.72 2.72
C ILE A 278 13.35 15.66 2.68
N ALA A 279 13.31 16.66 1.81
CA ALA A 279 14.33 17.71 1.85
C ALA A 279 14.28 18.36 3.25
N PRO A 280 15.41 18.51 3.96
CA PRO A 280 15.43 19.29 5.18
C PRO A 280 14.82 20.66 4.86
N LEU A 281 13.96 21.18 5.75
CA LEU A 281 13.61 22.59 5.69
C LEU A 281 14.92 23.36 5.67
N THR A 282 15.29 23.93 4.51
CA THR A 282 16.38 24.89 4.45
C THR A 282 15.97 25.99 5.41
N THR A 283 16.66 26.08 6.55
CA THR A 283 16.58 27.26 7.40
C THR A 283 16.93 28.41 6.48
N ALA A 284 15.94 29.21 6.11
CA ALA A 284 16.18 30.46 5.42
C ALA A 284 17.14 31.22 6.31
N SER A 285 18.39 31.32 5.87
CA SER A 285 19.37 32.20 6.47
C SER A 285 18.80 33.60 6.33
N VAL A 286 18.19 34.09 7.39
CA VAL A 286 17.95 35.52 7.59
C VAL A 286 19.34 36.13 7.76
N ASN A 287 20.02 36.34 6.64
CA ASN A 287 21.16 37.24 6.57
C ASN A 287 20.57 38.64 6.56
N GLY A 288 20.30 39.17 7.77
CA GLY A 288 20.16 40.59 7.97
C GLY A 288 21.54 41.23 7.89
N ASN A 289 21.76 42.01 6.84
CA ASN A 289 22.66 43.17 6.87
C ASN A 289 21.82 44.40 7.14
#